data_AF-B9KAZ9-F1
#
_entry.id   AF-B9KAZ9-F1
#
_cell.length_a   1.000
_cell.length_b   1.000
_cell.length_c   1.000
_cell.angle_alpha   90.00
_cell.angle_beta   90.00
_cell.angle_gamma   90.00
#
_symmetry.space_group_name_H-M   'P 1'
#
loop_
_entity.id
_entity.type
_entity.pdbx_description
1 polymer ?
#
loop_
_entity_poly.entity_id
_entity_poly.type
_entity_poly.pdbx_seq_one_letter_code
_entity_poly.pdbx_strand_id
1 'polypeptide(L)' 'MKKVLFVAFLLMTVLLLSYSIRKGDVLRIEVVGYPDLTRDCTVDIEGAITFPYVGTGEGGGSWR' A
#
# COMPACT_ATOMS: atom_id res chain seq x y z
N MET A 1 -35.95 3.50 1.51
CA MET A 1 -35.36 3.52 2.86
C MET A 1 -34.29 2.45 3.06
N LYS A 2 -34.63 1.15 3.06
CA LYS A 2 -33.70 0.05 3.44
C LYS A 2 -32.47 -0.11 2.53
N LYS A 3 -32.62 0.09 1.21
CA LYS A 3 -31.52 0.01 0.22
C LYS A 3 -30.50 1.15 0.39
N VAL A 4 -30.96 2.35 0.74
CA VAL A 4 -30.09 3.53 0.95
C VAL A 4 -29.23 3.34 2.20
N LEU A 5 -29.82 2.82 3.28
CA LEU A 5 -29.07 2.45 4.49
C LEU A 5 -28.00 1.39 4.21
N PHE A 6 -28.31 0.41 3.36
CA PHE A 6 -27.36 -0.63 2.98
C PHE A 6 -26.16 -0.08 2.18
N VAL A 7 -26.42 0.82 1.23
CA VAL A 7 -25.35 1.49 0.45
C VAL A 7 -24.52 2.42 1.34
N ALA A 8 -25.15 3.17 2.25
CA ALA A 8 -24.44 4.03 3.19
C ALA A 8 -23.55 3.22 4.14
N PHE A 9 -24.04 2.07 4.61
CA PHE A 9 -23.26 1.14 5.44
C PHE A 9 -22.06 0.58 4.67
N LEU A 10 -22.26 0.16 3.41
CA LEU A 10 -21.19 -0.34 2.55
C LEU A 10 -20.14 0.73 2.22
N LEU A 11 -20.55 1.99 2.06
CA LEU A 11 -19.62 3.10 1.87
C LEU A 11 -18.81 3.38 3.14
N MET A 12 -19.45 3.28 4.30
CA MET A 12 -18.81 3.52 5.59
C MET A 12 -17.77 2.44 5.92
N THR A 13 -18.01 1.18 5.55
CA THR A 13 -17.02 0.11 5.72
C THR A 13 -15.80 0.33 4.85
N VAL A 14 -15.97 0.76 3.58
CA VAL A 14 -14.82 1.05 2.69
C VAL A 14 -13.91 2.12 3.28
N LEU A 15 -14.47 3.16 3.90
CA LEU A 15 -13.70 4.21 4.56
C LEU A 15 -12.94 3.72 5.81
N LEU A 16 -13.53 2.79 6.56
CA LEU A 16 -12.92 2.22 7.78
C LEU A 16 -11.81 1.21 7.47
N LEU A 17 -11.88 0.51 6.34
CA LEU A 17 -10.89 -0.50 5.94
C LEU A 17 -9.72 0.07 5.13
N SER A 18 -9.73 1.38 4.84
CA SER A 18 -8.61 2.03 4.17
C SER A 18 -7.38 2.03 5.08
N TYR A 19 -6.36 1.27 4.71
CA TYR A 19 -5.07 1.31 5.37
C TYR A 19 -4.13 2.26 4.62
N SER A 20 -3.55 3.21 5.35
CA SER A 20 -2.45 4.02 4.83
C SER A 20 -1.15 3.42 5.33
N ILE A 21 -0.22 3.17 4.41
CA ILE A 21 1.14 2.73 4.68
C ILE A 21 1.84 3.73 5.61
N ARG A 22 2.58 3.22 6.60
CA ARG A 22 3.29 3.97 7.64
C ARG A 22 4.73 3.51 7.78
N LYS A 23 5.53 4.35 8.44
CA LYS A 23 6.93 4.07 8.80
C LYS A 23 6.99 2.83 9.69
N GLY A 24 7.91 1.92 9.37
CA GLY A 24 8.07 0.65 10.08
C GLY A 24 7.16 -0.47 9.58
N ASP A 25 6.23 -0.22 8.65
CA ASP A 25 5.49 -1.29 7.99
C ASP A 25 6.43 -2.16 7.16
N VAL A 26 6.06 -3.43 6.99
CA VAL A 26 6.75 -4.36 6.10
C VAL A 26 5.85 -4.66 4.92
N LEU A 27 6.29 -4.28 3.73
CA LEU A 27 5.58 -4.50 2.48
C LEU A 27 6.21 -5.68 1.73
N ARG A 28 5.38 -6.64 1.34
CA ARG A 28 5.83 -7.69 0.41
C ARG A 28 5.68 -7.19 -1.02
N ILE A 29 6.79 -7.13 -1.74
CA ILE A 29 6.85 -6.73 -3.14
C ILE A 29 7.03 -7.98 -3.99
N GLU A 30 6.07 -8.24 -4.88
CA GLU A 30 6.13 -9.36 -5.82
C GLU A 30 6.33 -8.85 -7.25
N VAL A 31 7.36 -9.35 -7.93
CA VAL A 31 7.68 -8.94 -9.31
C VAL A 31 7.38 -10.08 -10.25
N VAL A 32 6.34 -9.89 -11.08
CA VAL A 32 5.90 -10.89 -12.05
C VAL A 32 7.01 -11.18 -13.06
N GLY A 33 7.32 -12.47 -13.24
CA GLY A 33 8.37 -12.93 -14.16
C GLY A 33 9.79 -12.83 -13.60
N TYR A 34 9.98 -12.24 -12.42
CA TYR A 34 11.29 -12.07 -11.78
C TYR A 34 11.22 -12.45 -10.29
N PRO A 35 11.13 -13.74 -9.96
CA PRO A 35 10.98 -14.21 -8.58
C PRO A 35 12.15 -13.78 -7.68
N ASP A 36 13.36 -13.60 -8.24
CA ASP A 36 14.55 -13.15 -7.50
C ASP A 36 14.43 -11.69 -7.02
N LEU A 37 13.50 -10.92 -7.59
CA LEU A 37 13.18 -9.57 -7.14
C LEU A 37 12.10 -9.54 -6.05
N THR A 38 11.36 -10.64 -5.85
CA THR A 38 10.31 -10.75 -4.84
C THR A 38 10.90 -10.80 -3.43
N ARG A 39 10.47 -9.88 -2.57
CA ARG A 39 11.05 -9.70 -1.23
C ARG A 39 10.14 -8.89 -0.32
N ASP A 40 10.46 -8.93 0.96
CA ASP A 40 9.86 -8.04 1.95
C ASP A 40 10.75 -6.79 2.14
N CYS A 41 10.12 -5.62 2.15
CA CYS A 41 10.75 -4.31 2.27
C CYS A 41 10.16 -3.56 3.46
N THR A 42 11.01 -3.08 4.37
CA THR A 42 10.57 -2.21 5.47
C THR A 42 10.47 -0.77 4.99
N VAL A 43 9.37 -0.09 5.34
CA VAL A 43 9.20 1.34 5.14
C VAL A 43 10.09 2.09 6.12
N ASP A 44 11.03 2.87 5.60
CA ASP A 44 12.02 3.59 6.37
C ASP A 44 11.43 4.80 7.13
N ILE A 45 12.30 5.56 7.80
CA ILE A 45 11.91 6.74 8.58
C ILE A 45 11.48 7.93 7.71
N GLU A 46 11.85 7.94 6.44
CA GLU A 46 11.43 8.94 5.45
C GLU A 46 10.07 8.56 4.84
N GLY A 47 9.61 7.32 5.06
CA GLY A 47 8.38 6.77 4.51
C GLY A 47 8.60 6.07 3.17
N ALA A 48 9.84 5.86 2.75
CA ALA A 48 10.21 5.23 1.49
C ALA A 48 10.55 3.75 1.68
N ILE A 49 10.59 3.01 0.57
CA ILE A 49 11.21 1.68 0.52
C ILE A 49 12.43 1.74 -0.38
N THR A 50 13.49 1.02 0.01
CA THR A 50 14.65 0.81 -0.87
C THR A 50 14.42 -0.46 -1.67
N PHE A 51 14.40 -0.34 -2.99
CA PHE A 51 14.27 -1.47 -3.91
C PHE A 51 15.47 -1.52 -4.88
N PRO A 52 16.05 -2.70 -5.14
CA PRO A 52 17.23 -2.78 -6.00
C PRO A 52 16.94 -2.30 -7.41
N TYR A 53 17.97 -1.73 -8.05
CA TYR A 53 17.94 -1.24 -9.43
C TYR A 53 17.02 -0.04 -9.70
N VAL A 54 16.21 0.38 -8.73
CA VAL A 54 15.27 1.53 -8.85
C VAL A 54 15.66 2.70 -7.94
N GLY A 55 16.45 2.47 -6.88
CA GLY A 55 16.82 3.52 -5.92
C GLY A 55 15.68 3.83 -4.93
N THR A 56 15.83 4.89 -4.13
CA THR A 56 14.81 5.30 -3.14
C THR A 56 13.62 5.97 -3.85
N GLY A 57 12.45 5.34 -3.80
CA GLY A 57 11.20 5.96 -4.23
C GLY A 57 10.53 6.66 -3.05
N GLU A 58 10.39 7.99 -3.11
CA GLU A 58 9.67 8.77 -2.10
C GLU A 58 8.25 8.20 -1.92
N GLY A 59 8.01 7.64 -0.74
CA GLY A 59 6.70 7.16 -0.32
C GLY A 59 5.74 8.31 -0.08
N GLY A 60 5.15 8.80 -1.16
CA GLY A 60 4.21 9.90 -1.18
C GLY A 60 3.30 9.83 -2.42
N GLY A 61 2.76 8.65 -2.73
CA GLY A 61 1.62 8.47 -3.62
C GLY A 61 1.59 9.30 -4.91
N SER A 62 2.36 8.92 -5.93
CA SER A 62 1.89 8.97 -7.32
C SER A 62 2.72 8.05 -8.21
N TRP A 63 2.19 6.87 -8.52
CA TRP A 63 2.61 6.06 -9.66
C TRP A 63 1.68 6.42 -10.81
N ARG A 64 2.10 7.37 -11.65
CA ARG A 64 1.44 7.68 -12.92
C ARG A 64 2.23 7.08 -14.06
#